data_AF-A0A5E4LUV5-F1
#
_entry.id   AF-A0A5E4LUV5-F1
#
_cell.length_a   1.000
_cell.length_b   1.000
_cell.length_c   1.000
_cell.angle_alpha   90.00
_cell.angle_beta   90.00
_cell.angle_gamma   90.00
#
_symmetry.space_group_name_H-M   'P 1'
#
loop_
_entity.id
_entity.type
_entity.pdbx_description
1 polymer ?
#
loop_
_entity_poly.entity_id
_entity_poly.type
_entity_poly.pdbx_seq_one_letter_code
_entity_poly.pdbx_strand_id
1 'polypeptide(L)'
;MAYIHKIVSAVTLGNANSYVGLDGRLFYDTTTQTLRLSDGATPGGIVLTSSPMAGNSFADNEIPSGTINGINTTFTLNNTPAANSLGSTKDFTLTANLIQFVIVPTANSSILADYRY
;
A
#
# COMPACT_ATOMS: atom_id res chain seq x y z
N MET A 1 18.78 11.65 -33.42
CA MET A 1 19.49 12.33 -32.31
C MET A 1 18.86 11.87 -31.01
N ALA A 2 19.67 11.44 -30.04
CA ALA A 2 19.18 11.05 -28.71
C ALA A 2 19.39 12.21 -27.73
N TYR A 3 18.39 12.53 -26.93
CA TYR A 3 18.51 13.49 -25.85
C TYR A 3 18.89 12.75 -24.57
N ILE A 4 20.02 13.14 -23.96
CA ILE A 4 20.42 12.66 -22.64
C ILE A 4 19.85 13.63 -21.61
N HIS A 5 18.89 13.18 -20.82
CA HIS A 5 18.40 13.92 -19.66
C HIS A 5 19.29 13.59 -18.46
N LYS A 6 20.07 14.56 -17.99
CA LYS A 6 20.89 14.42 -16.79
C LYS A 6 20.17 15.04 -15.61
N ILE A 7 20.01 14.28 -14.53
CA ILE A 7 19.58 14.83 -13.24
C ILE A 7 20.81 15.40 -12.54
N VAL A 8 20.72 16.66 -12.12
CA VAL A 8 21.75 17.32 -11.31
C VAL A 8 21.13 17.65 -9.97
N SER A 9 21.81 17.26 -8.89
CA SER A 9 21.39 17.55 -7.52
C SER A 9 22.39 18.44 -6.79
N ALA A 10 21.90 19.17 -5.79
CA ALA A 10 22.72 19.90 -4.83
C ALA A 10 22.22 19.64 -3.39
N VAL A 11 23.09 19.82 -2.41
CA VAL A 11 22.69 19.87 -1.00
C VAL A 11 22.72 21.33 -0.58
N THR A 12 21.65 21.81 0.03
CA THR A 12 21.61 23.16 0.59
C THR A 12 21.98 23.10 2.06
N LEU A 13 23.09 23.73 2.42
CA LEU A 13 23.50 23.93 3.80
C LEU A 13 22.89 25.25 4.28
N GLY A 14 21.70 25.22 4.90
CA GLY A 14 21.01 26.41 5.39
C GLY A 14 19.48 26.32 5.30
N ASN A 15 18.78 27.45 5.51
CA ASN A 15 17.32 27.50 5.39
C ASN A 15 16.91 27.35 3.92
N ALA A 16 16.42 26.17 3.56
CA ALA A 16 15.99 25.85 2.20
C ALA A 16 14.94 26.83 1.66
N ASN A 17 14.08 27.41 2.51
CA ASN A 17 13.04 28.36 2.09
C ASN A 17 13.60 29.69 1.53
N SER A 18 14.90 29.95 1.73
CA SER A 18 15.61 31.11 1.17
C SER A 18 16.51 30.77 -0.02
N TYR A 19 16.69 29.48 -0.32
CA TYR A 19 17.56 29.04 -1.41
C TYR A 19 16.85 29.15 -2.75
N VAL A 20 17.51 29.79 -3.72
CA VAL A 20 17.11 29.79 -5.14
C VAL A 20 18.18 29.03 -5.92
N GLY A 21 17.86 27.83 -6.39
CA GLY A 21 18.76 27.00 -7.18
C GLY A 21 18.72 27.38 -8.67
N LEU A 22 19.44 26.64 -9.50
CA LEU A 22 19.27 26.74 -10.96
C LEU A 22 17.96 26.07 -11.40
N ASP A 23 17.39 26.53 -12.50
CA ASP A 23 16.21 25.89 -13.10
C ASP A 23 16.46 24.40 -13.39
N GLY A 24 15.46 23.58 -13.09
CA GLY A 24 15.49 22.12 -13.25
C GLY A 24 16.40 21.37 -12.27
N ARG A 25 17.01 22.05 -11.30
CA ARG A 25 17.91 21.40 -10.33
C ARG A 25 17.15 20.85 -9.13
N LEU A 26 17.44 19.60 -8.76
CA LEU A 26 16.94 19.01 -7.52
C LEU A 26 17.84 19.42 -6.35
N PHE A 27 17.27 19.64 -5.17
CA PHE A 27 18.06 19.82 -3.96
C PHE A 27 17.42 19.20 -2.72
N TYR A 28 18.26 18.77 -1.79
CA TYR A 28 17.82 18.15 -0.53
C TYR A 28 17.86 19.16 0.61
N ASP A 29 16.71 19.37 1.24
CA ASP A 29 16.55 20.14 2.47
C ASP A 29 16.87 19.25 3.67
N THR A 30 18.03 19.45 4.28
CA THR A 30 18.48 18.63 5.43
C THR A 30 17.70 18.90 6.70
N THR A 31 16.97 20.03 6.79
CA THR A 31 16.19 20.40 7.98
C THR A 31 14.87 19.64 8.01
N THR A 32 14.14 19.66 6.89
CA THR A 32 12.84 18.97 6.76
C THR A 32 12.96 17.56 6.18
N GLN A 33 14.16 17.17 5.74
CA GLN A 33 14.42 15.90 5.06
C GLN A 33 13.60 15.71 3.77
N THR A 34 13.32 16.80 3.06
CA THR A 34 12.55 16.77 1.81
C THR A 34 13.41 17.01 0.59
N LEU A 35 13.09 16.33 -0.51
CA LEU A 35 13.62 16.64 -1.83
C LEU A 35 12.80 17.78 -2.47
N ARG A 36 13.47 18.71 -3.13
CA ARG A 36 12.84 19.88 -3.77
C ARG A 36 13.33 20.05 -5.21
N LEU A 37 12.51 20.68 -6.05
CA LEU A 37 12.84 21.09 -7.41
C LEU A 37 12.89 22.61 -7.50
N SER A 38 14.00 23.15 -8.02
CA SER A 38 14.18 24.58 -8.26
C SER A 38 13.73 24.96 -9.67
N ASP A 39 13.14 26.14 -9.80
CA ASP A 39 12.71 26.78 -11.07
C ASP A 39 13.60 27.96 -11.48
N GLY A 40 14.66 28.24 -10.72
CA GLY A 40 15.57 29.35 -11.00
C GLY A 40 15.14 30.71 -10.45
N ALA A 41 13.95 30.83 -9.87
CA ALA A 41 13.38 32.12 -9.46
C ALA A 41 12.75 32.11 -8.06
N THR A 42 12.07 31.02 -7.68
CA THR A 42 11.28 30.93 -6.45
C THR A 42 12.14 30.40 -5.29
N PRO A 43 12.32 31.18 -4.19
CA PRO A 43 12.97 30.68 -2.99
C PRO A 43 12.25 29.45 -2.42
N GLY A 44 13.01 28.42 -2.06
CA GLY A 44 12.47 27.17 -1.51
C GLY A 44 11.96 26.16 -2.54
N GLY A 45 11.75 26.57 -3.80
CA GLY A 45 11.30 25.70 -4.87
C GLY A 45 10.01 24.92 -4.57
N ILE A 46 9.80 23.85 -5.32
CA ILE A 46 8.66 22.92 -5.17
C ILE A 46 9.11 21.73 -4.33
N VAL A 47 8.38 21.41 -3.25
CA VAL A 47 8.61 20.17 -2.48
C VAL A 47 8.12 18.97 -3.28
N LEU A 48 8.99 17.99 -3.50
CA LEU A 48 8.62 16.70 -4.06
C LEU A 48 8.12 15.80 -2.94
N THR A 49 6.80 15.73 -2.79
CA THR A 49 6.16 14.84 -1.83
C THR A 49 5.93 13.48 -2.45
N SER A 50 6.46 12.41 -1.85
CA SER A 50 5.87 11.09 -2.08
C SER A 50 4.60 11.02 -1.23
N SER A 51 3.44 10.97 -1.87
CA SER A 51 2.27 10.44 -1.15
C SER A 51 2.63 9.00 -0.79
N PRO A 52 2.48 8.57 0.48
CA PRO A 52 2.55 7.16 0.78
C PRO A 52 1.54 6.49 -0.16
N MET A 53 2.02 5.64 -1.07
CA MET A 53 1.10 4.75 -1.76
C MET A 53 0.36 4.04 -0.63
N ALA A 54 -0.96 4.15 -0.59
CA ALA A 54 -1.77 3.30 0.28
C ALA A 54 -1.43 1.87 -0.13
N GLY A 55 -0.49 1.26 0.59
CA GLY A 55 -0.11 -0.11 0.35
C GLY A 55 -1.35 -0.92 0.63
N ASN A 56 -1.81 -1.70 -0.34
CA ASN A 56 -2.80 -2.72 -0.04
C ASN A 56 -2.18 -3.60 1.04
N SER A 57 -2.85 -3.80 2.17
CA SER A 57 -2.41 -4.82 3.12
C SER A 57 -2.82 -6.16 2.55
N PHE A 58 -2.00 -7.18 2.74
CA PHE A 58 -2.26 -8.54 2.28
C PHE A 58 -2.28 -9.48 3.48
N ALA A 59 -3.22 -10.40 3.49
CA ALA A 59 -3.25 -11.56 4.35
C ALA A 59 -3.06 -12.78 3.45
N ASP A 60 -1.94 -13.48 3.62
CA ASP A 60 -1.58 -14.65 2.84
C ASP A 60 -1.67 -15.90 3.71
N ASN A 61 -2.27 -16.97 3.17
CA ASN A 61 -2.51 -18.24 3.84
C ASN A 61 -3.14 -18.10 5.23
N GLU A 62 -4.06 -17.14 5.39
CA GLU A 62 -4.75 -16.98 6.65
C GLU A 62 -5.63 -18.21 6.91
N ILE A 63 -5.59 -18.72 8.14
CA ILE A 63 -6.48 -19.78 8.61
C ILE A 63 -7.62 -19.12 9.39
N PRO A 64 -8.86 -19.10 8.85
CA PRO A 64 -10.01 -18.55 9.55
C PRO A 64 -10.28 -19.30 10.87
N SER A 65 -10.73 -18.57 11.88
CA SER A 65 -11.12 -19.18 13.15
C SER A 65 -12.49 -19.89 13.04
N GLY A 66 -12.61 -21.00 13.76
CA GLY A 66 -13.79 -21.87 13.76
C GLY A 66 -13.39 -23.35 13.77
N THR A 67 -14.24 -24.22 14.33
CA THR A 67 -13.94 -25.66 14.38
C THR A 67 -14.35 -26.32 13.05
N ILE A 68 -13.40 -26.98 12.37
CA ILE A 68 -13.67 -27.75 11.14
C ILE A 68 -14.02 -29.20 11.51
N ASN A 69 -15.29 -29.42 11.87
CA ASN A 69 -15.82 -30.71 12.36
C ASN A 69 -16.78 -31.41 11.37
N GLY A 70 -16.90 -30.93 10.13
CA GLY A 70 -17.90 -31.46 9.19
C GLY A 70 -19.33 -31.03 9.49
N ILE A 71 -19.55 -30.08 10.42
CA ILE A 71 -20.87 -29.52 10.76
C ILE A 71 -20.90 -27.99 10.58
N ASN A 72 -19.85 -27.28 11.01
CA ASN A 72 -19.82 -25.82 10.96
C ASN A 72 -19.60 -25.27 9.55
N THR A 73 -20.43 -24.32 9.14
CA THR A 73 -20.32 -23.64 7.83
C THR A 73 -19.75 -22.23 7.91
N THR A 74 -19.62 -21.67 9.11
CA THR A 74 -19.22 -20.28 9.32
C THR A 74 -17.84 -20.19 9.98
N PHE A 75 -16.96 -19.36 9.42
CA PHE A 75 -15.59 -19.15 9.87
C PHE A 75 -15.24 -17.67 9.83
N THR A 76 -14.35 -17.21 10.72
CA THR A 76 -14.05 -15.78 10.91
C THR A 76 -12.60 -15.46 10.57
N LEU A 77 -12.40 -14.49 9.67
CA LEU A 77 -11.12 -13.88 9.32
C LEU A 77 -10.70 -12.82 10.35
N ASN A 78 -9.40 -12.59 10.48
CA ASN A 78 -8.80 -11.56 11.32
C ASN A 78 -9.10 -10.16 10.80
N ASN A 79 -9.09 -9.96 9.48
CA ASN A 79 -9.40 -8.68 8.85
C ASN A 79 -10.62 -8.79 7.93
N THR A 80 -11.25 -7.66 7.64
CA THR A 80 -12.32 -7.60 6.65
C THR A 80 -11.69 -7.50 5.26
N PRO A 81 -11.92 -8.45 4.34
CA PRO A 81 -11.38 -8.34 2.99
C PRO A 81 -11.92 -7.10 2.28
N ALA A 82 -11.03 -6.37 1.63
CA ALA A 82 -11.38 -5.34 0.66
C ALA A 82 -12.26 -5.92 -0.45
N ALA A 83 -13.11 -5.07 -1.04
CA ALA A 83 -14.04 -5.50 -2.07
C ALA A 83 -13.30 -6.24 -3.22
N ASN A 84 -13.83 -7.42 -3.58
CA ASN A 84 -13.30 -8.29 -4.63
C ASN A 84 -11.86 -8.79 -4.40
N SER A 85 -11.33 -8.74 -3.17
CA SER A 85 -10.00 -9.29 -2.86
C SER A 85 -10.05 -10.78 -2.51
N LEU A 86 -11.10 -11.20 -1.80
CA LEU A 86 -11.51 -12.58 -1.60
C LEU A 86 -12.80 -12.78 -2.39
N GLY A 87 -12.73 -13.50 -3.51
CA GLY A 87 -13.88 -13.64 -4.41
C GLY A 87 -14.97 -14.49 -3.78
N SER A 88 -16.16 -13.94 -3.52
CA SER A 88 -17.32 -14.76 -3.19
C SER A 88 -17.64 -15.67 -4.38
N THR A 89 -17.39 -16.96 -4.24
CA THR A 89 -17.74 -17.94 -5.28
C THR A 89 -19.13 -18.51 -5.02
N LYS A 90 -19.53 -19.53 -5.79
CA LYS A 90 -20.76 -20.29 -5.48
C LYS A 90 -20.59 -21.17 -4.22
N ASP A 91 -19.37 -21.33 -3.73
CA ASP A 91 -19.04 -22.26 -2.66
C ASP A 91 -19.13 -21.61 -1.28
N PHE A 92 -19.04 -20.28 -1.21
CA PHE A 92 -19.17 -19.52 0.02
C PHE A 92 -19.67 -18.10 -0.23
N THR A 93 -20.25 -17.50 0.80
CA THR A 93 -20.54 -16.07 0.86
C THR A 93 -19.60 -15.40 1.86
N LEU A 94 -19.26 -14.13 1.58
CA LEU A 94 -18.44 -13.30 2.47
C LEU A 94 -19.30 -12.14 2.96
N THR A 95 -19.43 -12.00 4.28
CA THR A 95 -20.07 -10.84 4.91
C THR A 95 -19.14 -10.28 5.98
N ALA A 96 -18.62 -9.07 5.76
CA ALA A 96 -17.52 -8.51 6.55
C ALA A 96 -16.34 -9.49 6.60
N ASN A 97 -15.94 -9.95 7.78
CA ASN A 97 -14.87 -10.94 7.98
C ASN A 97 -15.40 -12.38 8.16
N LEU A 98 -16.68 -12.65 7.87
CA LEU A 98 -17.27 -13.98 7.99
C LEU A 98 -17.35 -14.68 6.62
N ILE A 99 -16.72 -15.85 6.54
CA ILE A 99 -16.89 -16.80 5.45
C ILE A 99 -18.00 -17.77 5.84
N GLN A 100 -19.05 -17.86 5.02
CA GLN A 100 -20.11 -18.84 5.17
C GLN A 100 -20.13 -19.77 3.96
N PHE A 101 -19.68 -21.01 4.14
CA PHE A 101 -19.71 -22.04 3.10
C PHE A 101 -21.14 -22.53 2.84
N VAL A 102 -21.45 -22.78 1.56
CA VAL A 102 -22.70 -23.40 1.12
C VAL A 102 -22.72 -24.89 1.47
N ILE A 103 -21.55 -25.54 1.37
CA ILE A 103 -21.36 -26.95 1.73
C ILE A 103 -20.33 -27.01 2.85
N VAL A 104 -20.64 -27.75 3.91
CA VAL A 104 -19.75 -27.88 5.07
C VAL A 104 -18.38 -28.44 4.67
N PRO A 105 -17.27 -27.83 5.13
CA PRO A 105 -15.95 -28.37 4.88
C PRO A 105 -15.78 -29.73 5.56
N THR A 106 -15.09 -30.67 4.90
CA THR A 106 -14.78 -32.00 5.46
C THR A 106 -14.05 -31.86 6.80
N ALA A 107 -14.45 -32.65 7.79
CA ALA A 107 -13.79 -32.65 9.10
C ALA A 107 -12.27 -32.85 8.97
N ASN A 108 -11.50 -32.13 9.78
CA ASN A 108 -10.02 -32.12 9.76
C ASN A 108 -9.37 -31.63 8.45
N SER A 109 -10.13 -31.01 7.54
CA SER A 109 -9.53 -30.26 6.42
C SER A 109 -9.00 -28.89 6.87
N SER A 110 -8.32 -28.18 5.98
CA SER A 110 -7.85 -26.82 6.19
C SER A 110 -8.57 -25.84 5.27
N ILE A 111 -8.85 -24.65 5.79
CA ILE A 111 -9.30 -23.50 5.02
C ILE A 111 -8.15 -22.49 5.01
N LEU A 112 -7.75 -22.06 3.82
CA LEU A 112 -6.74 -21.01 3.63
C LEU A 112 -7.39 -19.87 2.85
N ALA A 113 -7.12 -18.63 3.26
CA ALA A 113 -7.59 -17.43 2.59
C ALA A 113 -6.43 -16.50 2.25
N ASP A 114 -6.40 -16.07 0.99
CA ASP A 114 -5.50 -15.04 0.48
C ASP A 114 -6.34 -13.81 0.10
N TYR A 115 -6.08 -12.65 0.68
CA TYR A 115 -6.88 -11.46 0.42
C TYR A 115 -6.16 -10.15 0.72
N ARG A 116 -6.75 -9.06 0.22
CA ARG A 116 -6.35 -7.68 0.54
C ARG A 116 -7.29 -7.09 1.58
N TYR A 117 -6.80 -6.28 2.51
CA TYR A 117 -7.59 -5.57 3.52
C TYR A 117 -7.08 -4.15 3.80
#